data_AF-A0A966V076-F1
#
_entry.id   AF-A0A966V076-F1
#
_cell.length_a   1.000
_cell.length_b   1.000
_cell.length_c   1.000
_cell.angle_alpha   90.00
_cell.angle_beta   90.00
_cell.angle_gamma   90.00
#
_symmetry.space_group_name_H-M   'P 1'
#
loop_
_entity.id
_entity.type
_entity.pdbx_description
1 polymer ?
#
loop_
_entity_poly.entity_id
_entity_poly.type
_entity_poly.pdbx_seq_one_letter_code
_entity_poly.pdbx_strand_id
1 'polypeptide(L)' 'MSEPLSLSLGQQFELERMSRAIDATDDPQTLQTLAKQLLQAWHSQKAATQWVMRQQLSGPVQPGSGATAMQPINPG' A
#
# COMPACT_ATOMS: atom_id res chain seq x y z
N MET A 1 8.70 20.34 -0.35
CA MET A 1 9.37 19.14 -0.89
C MET A 1 9.26 18.07 0.18
N SER A 2 8.53 16.98 -0.07
CA SER A 2 8.41 15.90 0.91
C SER A 2 9.78 15.23 1.05
N GLU A 3 10.32 15.15 2.26
CA GLU A 3 11.59 14.45 2.50
C GLU A 3 11.48 13.01 1.98
N PRO A 4 12.47 12.54 1.19
CA PRO A 4 12.48 11.15 0.76
C PRO A 4 12.49 10.26 2.01
N LEU A 5 11.61 9.26 2.06
CA LEU A 5 11.64 8.26 3.12
C LEU A 5 13.04 7.64 3.13
N SER A 6 13.83 8.03 4.13
CA SER A 6 15.17 7.51 4.30
C SER A 6 15.04 6.06 4.73
N LEU A 7 15.72 5.15 4.03
CA LEU A 7 15.75 3.75 4.41
C LEU A 7 16.37 3.63 5.81
N SER A 8 15.71 2.88 6.69
CA SER A 8 16.31 2.49 7.97
C SER A 8 17.60 1.71 7.74
N LEU A 9 18.50 1.68 8.74
CA LEU A 9 19.77 0.97 8.64
C LEU A 9 19.59 -0.51 8.24
N GLY A 10 18.59 -1.20 8.81
CA GLY A 10 18.28 -2.58 8.44
C GLY A 10 17.81 -2.74 6.98
N GLN A 11 17.02 -1.78 6.47
CA GLN A 11 16.59 -1.78 5.08
C GLN A 11 17.76 -1.55 4.10
N GLN A 12 18.76 -0.75 4.50
CA GLN A 12 19.96 -0.54 3.70
C GLN A 12 20.80 -1.83 3.60
N PHE A 13 20.95 -2.58 4.70
CA PHE A 13 21.63 -3.89 4.66
C PHE A 13 20.92 -4.90 3.77
N GLU A 14 19.58 -5.00 3.87
CA GLU A 14 18.82 -5.90 3.00
C GLU A 14 18.94 -5.51 1.53
N LEU A 15 18.97 -4.21 1.23
CA LEU A 15 19.21 -3.70 -0.12
C LEU A 15 20.59 -4.13 -0.64
N GLU A 16 21.65 -3.94 0.16
CA GLU A 16 23.00 -4.41 -0.22
C GLU A 16 23.07 -5.93 -0.40
N ARG A 17 22.45 -6.69 0.50
CA ARG A 17 22.41 -8.15 0.42
C ARG A 17 21.74 -8.62 -0.86
N MET A 18 20.61 -8.02 -1.23
CA MET A 18 19.91 -8.34 -2.48
C MET A 18 20.71 -7.88 -3.70
N SER A 19 21.34 -6.71 -3.66
CA SER A 19 22.22 -6.24 -4.74
C SER A 19 23.34 -7.24 -5.02
N ARG A 20 24.07 -7.68 -3.98
CA ARG A 20 25.14 -8.67 -4.13
C ARG A 20 24.63 -10.00 -4.67
N ALA A 21 23.43 -10.43 -4.31
CA ALA A 21 22.84 -11.65 -4.83
C ALA A 21 22.54 -11.55 -6.34
N ILE A 22 22.08 -10.38 -6.79
CA ILE A 22 21.88 -10.10 -8.22
C ILE A 22 23.22 -10.09 -8.96
N ASP A 23 24.21 -9.38 -8.41
CA ASP A 23 25.54 -9.25 -9.03
C ASP A 23 26.29 -10.59 -9.12
N ALA A 24 26.06 -11.49 -8.17
CA ALA A 24 26.63 -12.84 -8.17
C ALA A 24 25.82 -13.86 -9.00
N THR A 25 24.72 -13.45 -9.63
CA THR A 25 23.92 -14.35 -10.47
C THR A 25 24.49 -14.44 -11.88
N ASP A 26 25.22 -15.52 -12.16
CA ASP A 26 25.82 -15.77 -13.49
C ASP A 26 24.90 -16.51 -14.48
N ASP A 27 23.77 -17.05 -13.99
CA ASP A 27 22.79 -17.74 -14.83
C ASP A 27 21.69 -16.78 -15.33
N PRO A 28 21.58 -16.56 -16.66
CA PRO A 28 20.54 -15.71 -17.24
C PRO A 28 19.10 -16.17 -16.92
N GLN A 29 18.88 -17.49 -16.76
CA GLN A 29 17.56 -18.03 -16.42
C GLN A 29 17.15 -17.63 -14.99
N THR A 30 18.10 -17.73 -14.06
CA THR A 30 17.92 -17.31 -12.66
C THR A 30 17.67 -15.80 -12.57
N LEU A 31 18.43 -14.99 -13.32
CA LEU A 31 18.21 -13.54 -13.37
C LEU A 31 16.82 -13.19 -13.92
N GLN A 32 16.37 -13.87 -14.98
CA GLN A 32 15.03 -13.66 -15.53
C GLN A 32 13.93 -14.03 -14.52
N THR A 33 14.14 -15.10 -13.75
CA THR A 33 13.22 -15.50 -12.67
C THR A 33 13.14 -14.44 -11.58
N LEU A 34 14.28 -13.96 -11.10
CA LEU A 34 14.36 -12.91 -10.07
C LEU A 34 13.69 -11.62 -10.55
N ALA A 35 13.91 -11.22 -11.80
CA ALA A 35 13.27 -10.04 -12.38
C ALA A 35 11.74 -10.17 -12.43
N LYS A 36 11.21 -11.34 -12.82
CA LYS A 36 9.76 -11.62 -12.83
C LYS A 36 9.17 -11.57 -11.42
N GLN A 37 9.86 -12.13 -10.43
CA GLN A 37 9.44 -12.08 -9.03
C GLN A 37 9.41 -10.64 -8.50
N LEU A 38 10.44 -9.84 -8.80
CA LEU A 38 10.52 -8.44 -8.41
C LEU A 38 9.37 -7.63 -9.03
N LEU A 39 9.08 -7.86 -10.31
CA LEU A 39 7.95 -7.22 -11.00
C LEU A 39 6.61 -7.56 -10.34
N GLN A 40 6.39 -8.82 -10.00
CA GLN A 40 5.18 -9.25 -9.32
C GLN A 40 5.04 -8.60 -7.94
N ALA A 41 6.12 -8.62 -7.14
CA ALA A 41 6.14 -8.00 -5.81
C ALA A 41 5.85 -6.49 -5.87
N TRP A 42 6.42 -5.78 -6.86
CA TRP A 42 6.14 -4.37 -7.09
C TRP A 42 4.66 -4.09 -7.36
N HIS A 43 4.04 -4.87 -8.25
CA HIS A 43 2.61 -4.74 -8.53
C HIS A 43 1.74 -5.03 -7.30
N SER A 44 2.08 -6.06 -6.52
CA SER A 44 1.39 -6.38 -5.27
C SER A 44 1.49 -5.23 -4.26
N GLN A 45 2.68 -4.64 -4.09
CA GLN A 45 2.85 -3.49 -3.19
C GLN A 45 2.04 -2.28 -3.68
N LYS A 46 2.08 -1.97 -4.98
CA LYS A 46 1.28 -0.88 -5.56
C LYS A 46 -0.21 -1.09 -5.32
N ALA A 47 -0.72 -2.30 -5.53
CA ALA A 47 -2.12 -2.63 -5.29
C ALA A 47 -2.50 -2.49 -3.81
N ALA A 48 -1.65 -2.94 -2.89
CA ALA A 48 -1.85 -2.78 -1.46
C ALA A 48 -1.89 -1.31 -1.05
N THR A 49 -0.93 -0.49 -1.51
CA THR A 49 -0.91 0.96 -1.25
C THR A 49 -2.16 1.65 -1.79
N GLN A 50 -2.56 1.33 -3.02
CA GLN A 50 -3.79 1.87 -3.61
C GLN A 50 -5.04 1.46 -2.82
N TRP A 51 -5.08 0.24 -2.31
CA TRP A 51 -6.17 -0.24 -1.46
C TRP A 51 -6.23 0.53 -0.14
N VAL A 52 -5.10 0.69 0.56
CA VAL A 52 -5.03 1.48 1.81
C VAL A 52 -5.47 2.93 1.57
N MET A 53 -4.97 3.56 0.51
CA MET A 53 -5.36 4.95 0.16
C MET A 53 -6.86 5.09 -0.09
N ARG A 54 -7.47 4.14 -0.84
CA ARG A 54 -8.93 4.13 -1.06
C ARG A 54 -9.70 3.98 0.26
N GLN A 55 -9.21 3.14 1.17
CA GLN A 55 -9.86 2.88 2.45
C GLN A 55 -9.77 4.09 3.39
N GLN A 56 -8.64 4.80 3.40
CA GLN A 56 -8.45 6.01 4.20
C GLN A 56 -9.24 7.22 3.68
N LEU A 57 -9.41 7.36 2.35
CA LEU A 57 -10.27 8.40 1.76
C LEU A 57 -11.76 8.08 1.87
N SER A 58 -12.12 6.81 1.98
CA SER A 58 -13.48 6.36 2.29
C SER A 58 -13.69 6.42 3.82
N GLY A 59 -13.58 7.62 4.40
CA GLY A 59 -13.94 7.84 5.81
C GLY A 59 -15.38 7.39 6.11
N PRO A 60 -15.75 7.17 7.39
CA PRO A 60 -17.05 6.61 7.73
C PRO A 60 -18.14 7.52 7.17
N VAL A 61 -18.90 6.99 6.20
CA VAL A 61 -20.16 7.61 5.76
C VAL A 61 -21.02 7.69 7.02
N GLN A 62 -21.23 8.89 7.56
CA GLN A 62 -22.22 9.10 8.61
C GLN A 62 -23.59 9.03 7.94
N PRO A 63 -24.38 7.95 8.15
CA PRO A 63 -25.73 7.89 7.64
C PRO A 63 -26.60 8.59 8.70
N GLY A 64 -26.75 9.92 8.61
CA GLY A 64 -27.47 10.63 9.67
C GLY A 64 -27.84 12.10 9.44
N SER A 65 -27.45 12.73 8.33
CA SER A 65 -27.79 14.14 8.07
C SER A 65 -28.84 14.24 6.98
N GLY A 66 -30.07 13.80 7.26
CA GLY A 66 -31.18 14.00 6.33
C GLY A 66 -32.37 13.06 6.54
N ALA A 67 -33.07 13.17 7.68
CA ALA A 67 -34.46 12.72 7.76
C ALA A 67 -35.19 13.42 8.92
N THR A 68 -35.79 14.55 8.56
CA THR A 68 -37.16 14.93 8.90
C THR A 68 -37.55 14.94 10.38
N ALA A 69 -37.70 16.16 10.90
CA ALA A 69 -38.56 16.46 12.02
C ALA A 69 -39.96 15.86 11.80
N MET A 70 -40.34 14.89 12.62
CA MET A 70 -41.74 14.54 12.83
C MET A 70 -41.95 14.48 14.34
N GLN A 71 -42.41 15.61 14.88
CA GLN A 71 -42.94 15.71 16.24
C GLN A 71 -44.21 14.84 16.33
N PRO A 72 -44.34 13.93 17.30
CA PRO A 72 -45.64 13.34 17.59
C PRO A 72 -46.52 14.39 18.28
N ILE A 73 -47.63 14.74 17.64
CA ILE A 73 -48.71 15.51 18.27
C ILE A 73 -49.27 14.71 19.46
N ASN A 74 -49.39 15.38 20.61
CA ASN A 74 -49.84 14.81 21.89
C ASN A 74 -51.37 14.57 21.86
N PRO A 75 -51.90 13.52 22.52
CA PRO A 75 -53.31 13.19 22.49
C PRO A 75 -54.12 14.00 23.52
N GLY A 76 -55.28 14.50 23.11
CA GLY A 76 -56.33 15.06 23.96
C GLY A 76 -57.68 14.49 23.55
#